data_AF-A0A212KKY3-F1
#
_entry.id   AF-A0A212KKY3-F1
#
_cell.length_a   1.000
_cell.length_b   1.000
_cell.length_c   1.000
_cell.angle_alpha   90.00
_cell.angle_beta   90.00
_cell.angle_gamma   90.00
#
_symmetry.space_group_name_H-M   'P 1'
#
loop_
_entity.id
_entity.type
_entity.pdbx_description
1 polymer ?
#
loop_
_entity_poly.entity_id
_entity_poly.type
_entity_poly.pdbx_seq_one_letter_code
_entity_poly.pdbx_strand_id
1 'polypeptide(L)'
;MGFANSSCSFTRFRILDPVPATLWPQILDKLKQFAMRDIDDIPEMQGQGWACFEDMLDTDWVTAPPQKGAYIVFSLRLDMRRIPAGVVKKHVALALKEEKKRMGEQGKNYIARERKKELKEQVLLRLRSRFLPVPGEFNVLWATDKNEVWFASTQNKMIDLFLEEFLKTFELHLEQLTPYNLAVSMLDEESLIRLDKLEPTQFAPLS
;
A
#
# COMPACT_ATOMS: atom_id res chain seq x y z
N MET A 1 1.26 -0.64 -11.35
CA MET A 1 2.69 -0.78 -11.71
C MET A 1 2.97 -2.26 -11.74
N GLY A 2 3.53 -2.76 -12.84
CA GLY A 2 3.59 -4.20 -13.03
C GLY A 2 4.78 -4.69 -13.83
N PHE A 3 5.18 -5.92 -13.56
CA PHE A 3 6.34 -6.56 -14.17
C PHE A 3 6.11 -6.97 -15.62
N ALA A 4 4.85 -7.03 -16.07
CA ALA A 4 4.47 -7.29 -17.45
C ALA A 4 4.52 -6.03 -18.35
N ASN A 5 4.80 -4.85 -17.80
CA ASN A 5 4.89 -3.61 -18.57
C ASN A 5 6.25 -3.46 -19.26
N SER A 6 6.32 -2.61 -20.30
CA SER A 6 7.56 -2.31 -21.03
C SER A 6 8.69 -1.76 -20.16
N SER A 7 8.36 -1.18 -19.01
CA SER A 7 9.29 -0.71 -17.99
C SER A 7 8.66 -0.87 -16.61
N CYS A 8 9.45 -1.29 -15.61
CA CYS A 8 9.00 -1.45 -14.23
C CYS A 8 10.07 -0.95 -13.26
N SER A 9 9.64 -0.23 -12.22
CA SER A 9 10.46 0.07 -11.04
C SER A 9 10.01 -0.83 -9.90
N PHE A 10 10.96 -1.42 -9.19
CA PHE A 10 10.66 -2.38 -8.14
C PHE A 10 11.68 -2.31 -7.01
N THR A 11 11.26 -2.81 -5.86
CA THR A 11 12.10 -3.03 -4.69
C THR A 11 12.27 -4.52 -4.47
N ARG A 12 13.49 -4.93 -4.12
CA ARG A 12 13.82 -6.32 -3.78
C ARG A 12 13.91 -6.49 -2.27
N PHE A 13 13.48 -7.65 -1.81
CA PHE A 13 13.51 -8.06 -0.43
C PHE A 13 14.09 -9.47 -0.31
N ARG A 14 14.79 -9.73 0.78
CA ARG A 14 15.10 -11.08 1.25
C ARG A 14 14.15 -11.46 2.37
N ILE A 15 13.83 -12.74 2.46
CA ILE A 15 13.06 -13.28 3.58
C ILE A 15 14.04 -13.62 4.71
N LEU A 16 13.79 -13.09 5.91
CA LEU A 16 14.64 -13.32 7.08
C LEU A 16 14.34 -14.66 7.76
N ASP A 17 13.09 -15.11 7.70
CA ASP A 17 12.64 -16.33 8.35
C ASP A 17 12.80 -17.57 7.45
N PRO A 18 13.06 -18.75 8.01
CA PRO A 18 12.95 -20.00 7.26
C PRO A 18 11.51 -20.21 6.79
N VAL A 19 11.30 -20.37 5.48
CA VAL A 19 9.96 -20.58 4.93
C VAL A 19 9.50 -22.02 5.22
N PRO A 20 8.41 -22.23 5.99
CA PRO A 20 7.95 -23.58 6.30
C PRO A 20 7.48 -24.31 5.04
N ALA A 21 7.88 -25.57 4.85
CA ALA A 21 7.44 -26.36 3.70
C ALA A 21 5.91 -26.54 3.64
N THR A 22 5.24 -26.46 4.79
CA THR A 22 3.78 -26.50 4.92
C THR A 22 3.08 -25.26 4.37
N LEU A 23 3.80 -24.15 4.16
CA LEU A 23 3.24 -22.91 3.63
C LEU A 23 2.87 -23.04 2.15
N TRP A 24 3.71 -23.71 1.35
CA TRP A 24 3.57 -23.74 -0.11
C TRP A 24 2.20 -24.21 -0.61
N PRO A 25 1.61 -25.30 -0.07
CA PRO A 25 0.27 -25.73 -0.46
C PRO A 25 -0.84 -24.76 -0.03
N GLN A 26 -0.60 -23.93 0.99
CA GLN A 26 -1.58 -23.03 1.60
C GLN A 26 -1.55 -21.61 1.02
N ILE A 27 -0.63 -21.30 0.11
CA ILE A 27 -0.44 -19.93 -0.40
C ILE A 27 -1.71 -19.37 -1.02
N LEU A 28 -2.41 -20.16 -1.84
CA LEU A 28 -3.64 -19.71 -2.45
C LEU A 28 -4.72 -19.40 -1.40
N ASP A 29 -4.87 -20.27 -0.40
CA ASP A 29 -5.85 -20.08 0.67
C ASP A 29 -5.54 -18.85 1.51
N LYS A 30 -4.26 -18.62 1.84
CA LYS A 30 -3.82 -17.39 2.53
C LYS A 30 -4.06 -16.14 1.69
N LEU A 31 -3.74 -16.18 0.39
CA LEU A 31 -4.02 -15.07 -0.52
C LEU A 31 -5.52 -14.74 -0.57
N LYS A 32 -6.39 -15.75 -0.66
CA LYS A 32 -7.86 -15.60 -0.62
C LYS A 32 -8.36 -15.09 0.72
N GLN A 33 -7.81 -15.57 1.83
CA GLN A 33 -8.16 -15.12 3.18
C GLN A 33 -7.95 -13.62 3.36
N PHE A 34 -6.87 -13.09 2.77
CA PHE A 34 -6.48 -11.68 2.81
C PHE A 34 -6.70 -10.98 1.46
N ALA A 35 -7.62 -11.49 0.65
CA ALA A 35 -7.92 -10.89 -0.65
C ALA A 35 -8.56 -9.51 -0.48
N MET A 36 -8.38 -8.67 -1.50
CA MET A 36 -8.94 -7.34 -1.57
C MET A 36 -10.46 -7.39 -1.40
N ARG A 37 -11.01 -6.44 -0.64
CA ARG A 37 -12.45 -6.25 -0.47
C ARG A 37 -12.83 -4.86 -0.93
N ASP A 38 -13.80 -4.77 -1.83
CA ASP A 38 -14.27 -3.48 -2.32
C ASP A 38 -14.83 -2.63 -1.18
N ILE A 39 -14.51 -1.33 -1.24
CA ILE A 39 -14.96 -0.36 -0.25
C ILE A 39 -16.07 0.54 -0.78
N ASP A 40 -16.58 0.28 -1.98
CA ASP A 40 -17.52 1.12 -2.72
C ASP A 40 -18.77 1.49 -1.92
N ASP A 41 -19.31 0.52 -1.17
CA ASP A 41 -20.55 0.66 -0.41
C ASP A 41 -20.37 1.06 1.07
N ILE A 42 -19.13 1.20 1.54
CA ILE A 42 -18.82 1.57 2.93
C ILE A 42 -18.06 2.90 2.99
N PRO A 43 -18.19 3.70 4.06
CA PRO A 43 -17.57 5.03 4.13
C PRO A 43 -16.07 5.00 4.49
N GLU A 44 -15.34 3.97 4.07
CA GLU A 44 -13.90 3.82 4.32
C GLU A 44 -13.08 4.69 3.37
N MET A 45 -11.97 5.26 3.81
CA MET A 45 -11.14 6.08 2.91
C MET A 45 -10.21 5.25 2.04
N GLN A 46 -9.89 4.05 2.51
CA GLN A 46 -8.89 3.17 1.93
C GLN A 46 -9.27 1.72 2.18
N GLY A 47 -9.01 0.86 1.21
CA GLY A 47 -9.04 -0.59 1.34
C GLY A 47 -7.81 -1.18 0.66
N GLN A 48 -7.31 -2.29 1.17
CA GLN A 48 -6.21 -3.01 0.55
C GLN A 48 -6.35 -4.51 0.73
N GLY A 49 -5.70 -5.27 -0.15
CA GLY A 49 -5.57 -6.71 -0.04
C GLY A 49 -5.00 -7.32 -1.32
N TRP A 50 -4.93 -8.65 -1.33
CA TRP A 50 -4.36 -9.37 -2.46
C TRP A 50 -5.36 -9.55 -3.59
N ALA A 51 -4.85 -9.57 -4.82
CA ALA A 51 -5.60 -9.92 -6.02
C ALA A 51 -4.74 -10.80 -6.94
N CYS A 52 -5.40 -11.42 -7.91
CA CYS A 52 -4.73 -12.15 -8.99
C CYS A 52 -3.73 -11.25 -9.71
N PHE A 53 -2.62 -11.83 -10.16
CA PHE A 53 -1.57 -11.08 -10.85
C PHE A 53 -2.00 -10.61 -12.24
N GLU A 54 -2.83 -11.40 -12.92
CA GLU A 54 -3.31 -11.15 -14.27
C GLU A 54 -4.54 -10.24 -14.31
N ASP A 55 -5.31 -10.19 -13.22
CA ASP A 55 -6.51 -9.37 -13.10
C ASP A 55 -6.70 -8.86 -11.66
N MET A 56 -6.55 -7.55 -11.46
CA MET A 56 -6.73 -6.90 -10.16
C MET A 56 -8.17 -6.98 -9.61
N LEU A 57 -9.14 -7.33 -10.44
CA LEU A 57 -10.54 -7.51 -10.05
C LEU A 57 -10.83 -8.94 -9.60
N ASP A 58 -9.94 -9.89 -9.90
CA ASP A 58 -10.08 -11.28 -9.50
C ASP A 58 -9.44 -11.51 -8.13
N THR A 59 -10.30 -11.64 -7.13
CA THR A 59 -9.93 -11.92 -5.73
C THR A 59 -10.08 -13.40 -5.37
N ASP A 60 -10.56 -14.22 -6.30
CA ASP A 60 -10.79 -15.65 -6.16
C ASP A 60 -9.80 -16.49 -6.97
N TRP A 61 -8.84 -15.86 -7.66
CA TRP A 61 -7.85 -16.50 -8.53
C TRP A 61 -8.51 -17.45 -9.56
N VAL A 62 -9.66 -17.05 -10.10
CA VAL A 62 -10.36 -17.77 -11.18
C VAL A 62 -9.59 -17.66 -12.50
N THR A 63 -9.00 -16.49 -12.74
CA THR A 63 -8.26 -16.16 -13.96
C THR A 63 -7.00 -16.99 -14.11
N ALA A 64 -6.22 -17.12 -13.03
CA ALA A 64 -5.01 -17.90 -13.01
C ALA A 64 -4.59 -18.25 -11.58
N PRO A 65 -3.91 -19.39 -11.37
CA PRO A 65 -3.26 -19.69 -10.10
C PRO A 65 -2.02 -18.81 -9.89
N PRO A 66 -1.60 -18.58 -8.63
CA PRO A 66 -0.45 -17.74 -8.34
C PRO A 66 0.89 -18.39 -8.74
N GLN A 67 0.95 -19.70 -8.97
CA GLN A 67 2.19 -20.38 -9.36
C GLN A 67 2.53 -20.18 -10.84
N LYS A 68 3.76 -19.73 -11.11
CA LYS A 68 4.34 -19.55 -12.45
C LYS A 68 5.78 -20.08 -12.48
N GLY A 69 5.94 -21.37 -12.77
CA GLY A 69 7.25 -22.01 -12.75
C GLY A 69 7.88 -21.96 -11.34
N ALA A 70 9.07 -21.36 -11.22
CA ALA A 70 9.77 -21.17 -9.94
C ALA A 70 9.31 -19.92 -9.15
N TYR A 71 8.24 -19.27 -9.61
CA TYR A 71 7.72 -18.05 -9.01
C TYR A 71 6.30 -18.24 -8.49
N ILE A 72 6.00 -17.51 -7.43
CA ILE A 72 4.65 -17.23 -6.99
C ILE A 72 4.38 -15.75 -7.30
N VAL A 73 3.27 -15.47 -7.96
CA VAL A 73 2.89 -14.14 -8.43
C VAL A 73 1.49 -13.78 -7.94
N PHE A 74 1.33 -12.52 -7.53
CA PHE A 74 0.07 -11.93 -7.08
C PHE A 74 0.21 -10.42 -7.09
N SER A 75 -0.89 -9.70 -6.84
CA SER A 75 -0.91 -8.24 -6.78
C SER A 75 -1.39 -7.74 -5.43
N LEU A 76 -0.79 -6.67 -4.91
CA LEU A 76 -1.41 -5.84 -3.89
C LEU A 76 -2.29 -4.81 -4.59
N ARG A 77 -3.59 -4.84 -4.33
CA ARG A 77 -4.53 -3.79 -4.73
C ARG A 77 -4.76 -2.85 -3.55
N LEU A 78 -4.74 -1.56 -3.85
CA LEU A 78 -4.98 -0.47 -2.92
C LEU A 78 -6.03 0.47 -3.50
N ASP A 79 -7.18 0.52 -2.87
CA ASP A 79 -8.28 1.39 -3.25
C ASP A 79 -8.28 2.62 -2.35
N MET A 80 -8.23 3.82 -2.95
CA MET A 80 -8.19 5.08 -2.20
C MET A 80 -9.24 6.06 -2.67
N ARG A 81 -10.06 6.57 -1.73
CA ARG A 81 -10.96 7.70 -1.98
C ARG A 81 -10.20 9.01 -1.91
N ARG A 82 -10.25 9.79 -2.98
CA ARG A 82 -9.66 11.14 -3.03
C ARG A 82 -10.77 12.18 -3.08
N ILE A 83 -11.05 12.79 -1.94
CA ILE A 83 -12.00 13.92 -1.85
C ILE A 83 -11.22 15.22 -2.11
N PRO A 84 -11.48 15.95 -3.21
CA PRO A 84 -10.76 17.18 -3.49
C PRO A 84 -10.97 18.22 -2.38
N ALA A 85 -9.90 18.89 -1.96
CA ALA A 85 -9.96 19.86 -0.86
C ALA A 85 -10.96 21.01 -1.12
N GLY A 86 -11.13 21.42 -2.37
CA GLY A 86 -12.12 22.42 -2.78
C GLY A 86 -13.57 21.98 -2.52
N VAL A 87 -13.87 20.70 -2.72
CA VAL A 87 -15.20 20.12 -2.43
C VAL A 87 -15.45 20.13 -0.93
N VAL A 88 -14.49 19.68 -0.12
CA VAL A 88 -14.59 19.73 1.36
C VAL A 88 -14.85 21.17 1.82
N LYS A 89 -14.05 22.14 1.34
CA LYS A 89 -14.19 23.56 1.70
C LYS A 89 -15.58 24.09 1.38
N LYS A 90 -16.12 23.80 0.20
CA LYS A 90 -17.47 24.21 -0.22
C LYS A 90 -18.54 23.64 0.73
N HIS A 91 -18.52 22.33 0.97
CA HIS A 91 -19.57 21.68 1.77
C HIS A 91 -19.51 22.05 3.25
N VAL A 92 -18.32 22.23 3.82
CA VAL A 92 -18.16 22.74 5.20
C VAL A 92 -18.70 24.16 5.30
N ALA A 93 -18.42 25.03 4.31
CA ALA A 93 -18.93 26.40 4.31
C ALA A 93 -20.47 26.45 4.23
N LEU A 94 -21.10 25.55 3.46
CA LEU A 94 -22.55 25.43 3.40
C LEU A 94 -23.14 24.98 4.75
N ALA A 95 -22.59 23.93 5.36
CA ALA A 95 -23.03 23.44 6.66
C ALA A 95 -22.91 24.50 7.76
N LEU A 96 -21.82 25.28 7.76
CA LEU A 96 -21.64 26.39 8.69
C LEU A 96 -22.63 27.54 8.47
N LYS A 97 -22.99 27.85 7.22
CA LYS A 97 -24.02 28.86 6.91
C LYS A 97 -25.39 28.43 7.41
N GLU A 98 -25.74 27.16 7.20
CA GLU A 98 -27.00 26.57 7.66
C GLU A 98 -27.09 26.55 9.19
N GLU A 99 -26.03 26.11 9.87
CA GLU A 99 -25.95 26.13 11.34
C GLU A 99 -26.06 27.56 11.89
N LYS A 100 -25.39 28.54 11.27
CA LYS A 100 -25.47 29.95 11.69
C LYS A 100 -26.89 30.49 11.59
N LYS A 101 -27.62 30.14 10.52
CA LYS A 101 -29.02 30.52 10.35
C LYS A 101 -29.89 29.94 11.47
N ARG A 102 -29.76 28.63 11.73
CA ARG A 102 -30.48 27.92 12.80
C ARG A 102 -30.21 28.52 14.18
N MET A 103 -28.96 28.88 14.47
CA MET A 103 -28.60 29.49 15.75
C MET A 103 -29.15 30.91 15.88
N GLY A 104 -29.17 31.69 14.78
CA GLY A 104 -29.78 33.02 14.75
C GLY A 104 -31.29 33.00 15.03
N GLU A 105 -32.01 32.02 14.49
CA GLU A 105 -33.43 31.77 14.81
C GLU A 105 -33.66 31.44 16.30
N GLN A 106 -32.65 30.89 16.97
CA GLN A 106 -32.65 30.61 18.41
C GLN A 106 -32.07 31.77 19.25
N GLY A 107 -31.81 32.94 18.65
CA GLY A 107 -31.23 34.11 19.33
C GLY A 107 -29.74 33.99 19.69
N LYS A 108 -29.03 32.99 19.15
CA LYS A 108 -27.60 32.74 19.41
C LYS A 108 -26.74 33.19 18.24
N ASN A 109 -25.70 33.98 18.51
CA ASN A 109 -24.86 34.60 17.48
C ASN A 109 -23.53 33.89 17.19
N TYR A 110 -23.23 32.79 17.89
CA TYR A 110 -21.93 32.11 17.81
C TYR A 110 -22.06 30.59 17.67
N ILE A 111 -21.17 30.00 16.86
CA ILE A 111 -21.02 28.55 16.73
C ILE A 111 -19.75 28.14 17.47
N ALA A 112 -19.90 27.29 18.48
CA ALA A 112 -18.80 26.75 19.27
C ALA A 112 -17.75 26.04 18.40
N ARG A 113 -16.49 26.06 18.83
CA ARG A 113 -15.38 25.40 18.11
C ARG A 113 -15.64 23.90 17.93
N GLU A 114 -16.15 23.24 18.97
CA GLU A 114 -16.48 21.80 18.92
C GLU A 114 -17.55 21.51 17.87
N ARG A 115 -18.60 22.34 17.83
CA ARG A 115 -19.67 22.22 16.83
C ARG A 115 -19.16 22.39 15.39
N LYS A 116 -18.18 23.28 15.16
CA LYS A 116 -17.54 23.42 13.83
C LYS A 116 -16.76 22.17 13.44
N LYS A 117 -16.10 21.52 14.40
CA LYS A 117 -15.37 20.26 14.18
C LYS A 117 -16.34 19.13 13.84
N GLU A 118 -17.40 18.99 14.62
CA GLU A 118 -18.46 18.01 14.39
C GLU A 118 -19.10 18.17 12.99
N LEU A 119 -19.44 19.40 12.59
CA LEU A 119 -19.98 19.68 11.25
C LEU A 119 -19.00 19.29 10.14
N LYS A 120 -17.70 19.53 10.35
CA LYS A 120 -16.67 19.13 9.39
C LYS A 120 -16.59 17.60 9.27
N GLU A 121 -16.66 16.88 10.39
CA GLU A 121 -16.65 15.41 10.40
C GLU A 121 -17.90 14.82 9.72
N GLN A 122 -19.08 15.38 10.00
CA GLN A 122 -20.33 14.99 9.33
C GLN A 122 -20.27 15.23 7.81
N VAL A 123 -19.74 16.38 7.39
CA VAL A 123 -19.51 16.68 5.97
C VAL A 123 -18.55 15.67 5.36
N LEU A 124 -17.43 15.38 6.01
CA LEU A 124 -16.46 14.40 5.52
C LEU A 124 -17.10 13.01 5.38
N LEU A 125 -17.81 12.52 6.40
CA LEU A 125 -18.48 11.23 6.37
C LEU A 125 -19.49 11.14 5.20
N ARG A 126 -20.29 12.20 4.99
CA ARG A 126 -21.22 12.28 3.86
C ARG A 126 -20.51 12.34 2.50
N LEU A 127 -19.35 12.98 2.43
CA LEU A 127 -18.58 13.04 1.19
C LEU A 127 -17.92 11.69 0.90
N ARG A 128 -17.46 10.93 1.90
CA ARG A 128 -16.84 9.61 1.71
C ARG A 128 -17.73 8.65 0.93
N SER A 129 -19.02 8.59 1.24
CA SER A 129 -19.97 7.72 0.53
C SER A 129 -20.33 8.19 -0.89
N ARG A 130 -19.77 9.31 -1.37
CA ARG A 130 -20.08 9.89 -2.68
C ARG A 130 -18.91 9.87 -3.66
N PHE A 131 -17.71 9.52 -3.21
CA PHE A 131 -16.54 9.38 -4.07
C PHE A 131 -16.25 7.90 -4.22
N LEU A 132 -16.12 7.44 -5.46
CA LEU A 132 -15.62 6.09 -5.73
C LEU A 132 -14.13 6.03 -5.38
N PRO A 133 -13.65 4.89 -4.83
CA PRO A 133 -12.23 4.67 -4.68
C PRO A 133 -11.56 4.58 -6.05
N VAL A 134 -10.29 4.98 -6.12
CA VAL A 134 -9.44 4.77 -7.28
C VAL A 134 -8.52 3.60 -6.97
N PRO A 135 -8.53 2.52 -7.77
CA PRO A 135 -7.66 1.37 -7.55
C PRO A 135 -6.23 1.69 -7.99
N GLY A 136 -5.27 1.24 -7.18
CA GLY A 136 -3.86 1.15 -7.51
C GLY A 136 -3.40 -0.30 -7.38
N GLU A 137 -2.79 -0.82 -8.45
CA GLU A 137 -2.26 -2.19 -8.46
C GLU A 137 -0.73 -2.17 -8.41
N PHE A 138 -0.16 -3.06 -7.59
CA PHE A 138 1.27 -3.26 -7.44
C PHE A 138 1.58 -4.75 -7.47
N ASN A 139 2.24 -5.21 -8.53
CA ASN A 139 2.59 -6.62 -8.64
C ASN A 139 3.65 -7.05 -7.62
N VAL A 140 3.58 -8.32 -7.23
CA VAL A 140 4.52 -9.03 -6.37
C VAL A 140 5.03 -10.26 -7.12
N LEU A 141 6.35 -10.48 -7.09
CA LEU A 141 6.97 -11.74 -7.47
C LEU A 141 7.71 -12.32 -6.27
N TRP A 142 7.46 -13.58 -5.97
CA TRP A 142 8.24 -14.34 -4.99
C TRP A 142 8.98 -15.45 -5.71
N ALA A 143 10.31 -15.31 -5.79
CA ALA A 143 11.23 -16.30 -6.31
C ALA A 143 11.54 -17.33 -5.22
N THR A 144 10.93 -18.51 -5.30
CA THR A 144 11.01 -19.52 -4.22
C THR A 144 12.37 -20.20 -4.14
N ASP A 145 13.11 -20.24 -5.26
CA ASP A 145 14.45 -20.79 -5.37
C ASP A 145 15.51 -19.90 -4.71
N LYS A 146 15.31 -18.58 -4.77
CA LYS A 146 16.26 -17.56 -4.27
C LYS A 146 15.88 -16.99 -2.91
N ASN A 147 14.70 -17.35 -2.39
CA ASN A 147 14.14 -16.76 -1.18
C ASN A 147 14.05 -15.23 -1.24
N GLU A 148 13.72 -14.71 -2.44
CA GLU A 148 13.59 -13.28 -2.72
C GLU A 148 12.15 -12.91 -3.06
N VAL A 149 11.73 -11.72 -2.61
CA VAL A 149 10.43 -11.14 -2.96
C VAL A 149 10.66 -9.79 -3.61
N TRP A 150 10.00 -9.53 -4.73
CA TRP A 150 10.11 -8.32 -5.51
C TRP A 150 8.75 -7.64 -5.55
N PHE A 151 8.71 -6.35 -5.27
CA PHE A 151 7.49 -5.55 -5.24
C PHE A 151 7.58 -4.40 -6.23
N ALA A 152 6.59 -4.24 -7.10
CA ALA A 152 6.56 -3.25 -8.18
C ALA A 152 6.26 -1.81 -7.69
N SER A 153 7.03 -1.34 -6.71
CA SER A 153 7.03 0.04 -6.22
C SER A 153 8.35 0.39 -5.56
N THR A 154 8.72 1.67 -5.60
CA THR A 154 9.84 2.26 -4.88
C THR A 154 9.39 3.33 -3.87
N GLN A 155 8.08 3.54 -3.73
CA GLN A 155 7.52 4.54 -2.81
C GLN A 155 7.48 3.97 -1.39
N ASN A 156 8.15 4.63 -0.42
CA ASN A 156 8.24 4.14 0.97
C ASN A 156 6.87 3.79 1.57
N LYS A 157 5.85 4.65 1.41
CA LYS A 157 4.49 4.37 1.91
C LYS A 157 3.89 3.07 1.36
N MET A 158 4.19 2.75 0.10
CA MET A 158 3.71 1.51 -0.52
C MET A 158 4.52 0.31 -0.07
N ILE A 159 5.81 0.50 0.16
CA ILE A 159 6.70 -0.53 0.72
C ILE A 159 6.26 -0.88 2.14
N ASP A 160 6.03 0.12 3.00
CA ASP A 160 5.56 -0.10 4.38
C ASP A 160 4.24 -0.89 4.39
N LEU A 161 3.27 -0.47 3.57
CA LEU A 161 2.00 -1.18 3.43
C LEU A 161 2.18 -2.62 2.94
N PHE A 162 3.07 -2.85 1.98
CA PHE A 162 3.37 -4.18 1.47
C PHE A 162 4.01 -5.06 2.54
N LEU A 163 4.97 -4.55 3.30
CA LEU A 163 5.62 -5.27 4.40
C LEU A 163 4.59 -5.69 5.47
N GLU A 164 3.68 -4.79 5.83
CA GLU A 164 2.60 -5.07 6.79
C GLU A 164 1.65 -6.17 6.28
N GLU A 165 1.14 -6.06 5.06
CA GLU A 165 0.22 -7.07 4.51
C GLU A 165 0.93 -8.41 4.27
N PHE A 166 2.19 -8.40 3.84
CA PHE A 166 2.98 -9.63 3.64
C PHE A 166 3.22 -10.36 4.97
N LEU A 167 3.65 -9.64 6.01
CA LEU A 167 3.84 -10.18 7.34
C LEU A 167 2.52 -10.73 7.90
N LYS A 168 1.43 -9.97 7.79
CA LYS A 168 0.09 -10.39 8.24
C LYS A 168 -0.41 -11.66 7.54
N THR A 169 -0.06 -11.85 6.28
CA THR A 169 -0.56 -12.97 5.46
C THR A 169 0.28 -14.23 5.64
N PHE A 170 1.59 -14.08 5.51
CA PHE A 170 2.52 -15.20 5.45
C PHE A 170 3.30 -15.42 6.76
N GLU A 171 3.23 -14.47 7.69
CA GLU A 171 3.96 -14.49 8.98
C GLU A 171 5.49 -14.57 8.77
N LEU A 172 5.95 -13.93 7.68
CA LEU A 172 7.35 -13.86 7.29
C LEU A 172 7.82 -12.41 7.25
N HIS A 173 9.00 -12.16 7.80
CA HIS A 173 9.65 -10.86 7.78
C HIS A 173 10.48 -10.70 6.52
N LEU A 174 10.32 -9.53 5.91
CA LEU A 174 11.08 -9.11 4.74
C LEU A 174 12.06 -8.01 5.14
N GLU A 175 13.28 -8.10 4.63
CA GLU A 175 14.25 -7.02 4.70
C GLU A 175 14.56 -6.52 3.29
N GLN A 176 14.51 -5.20 3.10
CA GLN A 176 14.84 -4.59 1.84
C GLN A 176 16.33 -4.83 1.50
N LEU A 177 16.56 -5.32 0.27
CA LEU A 177 17.91 -5.47 -0.27
C LEU A 177 18.42 -4.12 -0.75
N THR A 178 19.19 -3.46 0.12
CA THR A 178 19.96 -2.27 -0.24
C THR A 178 21.24 -2.66 -1.01
N PRO A 179 21.85 -1.75 -1.79
CA PRO A 179 23.14 -2.02 -2.42
C PRO A 179 24.21 -2.48 -1.43
N TYR A 180 24.20 -1.92 -0.21
CA TYR A 180 25.09 -2.33 0.87
C TYR A 180 24.80 -3.76 1.31
N ASN A 181 23.55 -4.11 1.64
CA ASN A 181 23.19 -5.47 2.09
C ASN A 181 23.50 -6.52 1.01
N LEU A 182 23.29 -6.17 -0.26
CA LEU A 182 23.65 -7.03 -1.38
C LEU A 182 25.18 -7.23 -1.46
N ALA A 183 25.95 -6.15 -1.35
CA ALA A 183 27.41 -6.24 -1.33
C ALA A 183 27.89 -7.09 -0.14
N VAL A 184 27.29 -6.93 1.05
CA VAL A 184 27.62 -7.75 2.22
C VAL A 184 27.43 -9.24 1.95
N SER A 185 26.37 -9.62 1.21
CA SER A 185 26.12 -11.02 0.87
C SER A 185 27.07 -11.63 -0.16
N MET A 186 27.86 -10.80 -0.87
CA MET A 186 28.73 -11.22 -1.98
C MET A 186 30.21 -11.12 -1.67
N LEU A 187 30.59 -10.38 -0.63
CA LEU A 187 31.97 -10.03 -0.31
C LEU A 187 32.53 -10.90 0.83
N ASP A 188 33.83 -11.08 0.82
CA ASP A 188 34.60 -11.72 1.88
C ASP A 188 34.84 -10.76 3.06
N GLU A 189 35.24 -11.30 4.22
CA GLU A 189 35.40 -10.54 5.47
C GLU A 189 36.34 -9.32 5.33
N GLU A 190 37.42 -9.44 4.55
CA GLU A 190 38.36 -8.34 4.31
C GLU A 190 37.71 -7.20 3.51
N SER A 191 36.88 -7.55 2.52
CA SER A 191 36.13 -6.60 1.70
C SER A 191 34.98 -5.94 2.45
N LEU A 192 34.36 -6.61 3.44
CA LEU A 192 33.35 -6.02 4.32
C LEU A 192 33.91 -4.85 5.13
N ILE A 193 35.11 -5.01 5.70
CA ILE A 193 35.78 -3.94 6.46
C ILE A 193 36.03 -2.71 5.58
N ARG A 194 36.24 -2.91 4.27
CA ARG A 194 36.41 -1.81 3.30
C ARG A 194 35.06 -1.18 2.93
N LEU A 195 34.01 -1.99 2.79
CA LEU A 195 32.64 -1.54 2.51
C LEU A 195 32.13 -0.58 3.60
N ASP A 196 32.40 -0.89 4.88
CA ASP A 196 32.01 -0.04 6.02
C ASP A 196 32.67 1.34 6.03
N LYS A 197 33.79 1.50 5.30
CA LYS A 197 34.55 2.75 5.20
C LYS A 197 34.19 3.55 3.95
N LEU A 198 33.28 3.06 3.11
CA LEU A 198 32.89 3.78 1.90
C LEU A 198 31.94 4.92 2.25
N GLU A 199 32.34 6.12 1.86
CA GLU A 199 31.51 7.32 1.97
C GLU A 199 30.93 7.70 0.60
N PRO A 200 29.76 8.37 0.57
CA PRO A 200 29.18 8.87 -0.67
C PRO A 200 30.18 9.77 -1.40
N THR A 201 30.58 9.37 -2.61
CA THR A 201 31.40 10.20 -3.49
C THR A 201 30.51 10.95 -4.46
N GLN A 202 30.81 12.23 -4.65
CA GLN A 202 30.03 13.08 -5.54
C GLN A 202 30.50 12.92 -6.99
N PHE A 203 29.65 12.36 -7.84
CA PHE A 203 29.98 12.11 -9.25
C PHE A 203 29.64 13.29 -10.19
N ALA A 204 28.98 14.33 -9.68
CA ALA A 204 28.67 15.56 -10.42
C ALA A 204 28.68 16.79 -9.49
N PRO A 205 29.14 17.96 -9.95
CA PRO A 205 29.16 19.19 -9.13
C PRO A 205 27.74 19.64 -8.75
N LEU A 206 27.59 20.19 -7.54
CA LEU A 206 26.34 20.85 -7.11
C LEU A 206 26.08 22.06 -8.01
N SER A 207 24.98 22.00 -8.75
CA SER A 207 24.40 23.13 -9.49
C SER A 207 23.78 24.15 -8.55
#